data_AF-A0A9N8HGC7-F1
#
_entry.id   AF-A0A9N8HGC7-F1
#
_cell.length_a   1.000
_cell.length_b   1.000
_cell.length_c   1.000
_cell.angle_alpha   90.00
_cell.angle_beta   90.00
_cell.angle_gamma   90.00
#
_symmetry.space_group_name_H-M   'P 1'
#
loop_
_entity.id
_entity.type
_entity.pdbx_description
1 polymer ?
#
loop_
_entity_poly.entity_id
_entity_poly.type
_entity_poly.pdbx_seq_one_letter_code
_entity_poly.pdbx_strand_id
1 'polypeptide(L)'
;MQLKDPSFTTSTTSSQTNETPSSFGFLPGIANEEDPATNNSSNPNKRTPGTSSSRPNNATRGSSECCSTQTVAVTVCVIVVLAIVVLAAVANNSSDGSGGRGGFFFLRGGSSGSRGGGGSCFPAGERVLLDNFSQVPIERLHPGSIIHRGGQILAVMKLAADGEDPLHRYNDSVFVTGSHLVQELGGWKPVGESDFATPVEDEQAPTFVYNLISSKHTIMINNTLFADWEEEEDFAENWGLESRILDRLNGHPDMNAPALSSTETVSEGAFQPGTPILLDTGTSVSIEKLEPGDQLQGDDNIVFSVMRLWIPSETMVYHYSMDSSVISVTEWTIVLDDDGLWRNVKHSSNAVAVGLAADGARAWYQLWTTKHQIPVEGGSVFADYEVLDEDDPVFSEEL
;
A
#
# COMPACT_ATOMS: atom_id res chain seq x y z
N MET A 1 -14.46 28.03 45.45
CA MET A 1 -13.03 28.30 45.20
C MET A 1 -12.98 28.88 43.79
N GLN A 2 -12.98 30.22 43.69
CA GLN A 2 -13.02 30.95 42.42
C GLN A 2 -11.60 31.02 41.86
N LEU A 3 -11.40 30.50 40.65
CA LEU A 3 -10.16 30.68 39.91
C LEU A 3 -10.35 31.82 38.91
N LYS A 4 -9.43 32.78 39.02
CA LYS A 4 -9.32 34.00 38.23
C LYS A 4 -8.66 33.70 36.89
N ASP A 5 -9.20 34.30 35.83
CA ASP A 5 -8.54 34.47 34.54
C ASP A 5 -7.27 35.34 34.66
N PRO A 6 -6.19 35.03 33.92
CA PRO A 6 -5.13 35.97 33.64
C PRO A 6 -5.33 36.60 32.25
N SER A 7 -5.51 37.92 32.26
CA SER A 7 -5.47 38.82 31.10
C SER A 7 -4.10 38.80 30.42
N PHE A 8 -4.06 38.49 29.14
CA PHE A 8 -2.88 38.66 28.28
C PHE A 8 -2.87 40.06 27.67
N THR A 9 -1.86 40.86 28.01
CA THR A 9 -1.58 42.17 27.43
C THR A 9 -0.74 42.02 26.16
N THR A 10 -1.25 42.57 25.05
CA THR A 10 -0.58 42.69 23.75
C THR A 10 0.45 43.83 23.78
N SER A 11 1.71 43.53 23.46
CA SER A 11 2.73 44.54 23.17
C SER A 11 3.04 44.55 21.67
N THR A 12 2.49 45.56 20.99
CA THR A 12 2.78 45.91 19.60
C THR A 12 4.19 46.51 19.52
N THR A 13 5.08 45.90 18.72
CA THR A 13 6.38 46.50 18.39
C THR A 13 6.43 46.69 16.88
N SER A 14 6.32 47.94 16.45
CA SER A 14 6.51 48.41 15.10
C SER A 14 8.00 48.62 14.81
N SER A 15 8.51 48.06 13.72
CA SER A 15 9.76 48.52 13.10
C SER A 15 9.62 48.54 11.58
N GLN A 16 9.51 49.76 11.05
CA GLN A 16 9.80 50.11 9.66
C GLN A 16 11.32 50.27 9.50
N THR A 17 11.85 49.84 8.34
CA THR A 17 12.84 50.53 7.46
C THR A 17 13.25 49.53 6.36
N ASN A 18 12.87 49.77 5.10
CA ASN A 18 13.70 50.35 4.02
C ASN A 18 14.87 49.47 3.55
N GLU A 19 14.80 48.95 2.32
CA GLU A 19 15.60 49.37 1.14
C GLU A 19 15.68 48.25 0.08
N THR A 20 15.17 48.56 -1.11
CA THR A 20 15.51 47.91 -2.39
C THR A 20 16.95 48.20 -2.80
N PRO A 21 17.58 47.33 -3.61
CA PRO A 21 18.21 47.86 -4.80
C PRO A 21 17.89 47.11 -6.10
N SER A 22 17.87 47.94 -7.13
CA SER A 22 17.72 47.78 -8.56
C SER A 22 18.70 46.82 -9.26
N SER A 23 18.16 46.13 -10.27
CA SER A 23 18.68 45.93 -11.63
C SER A 23 20.13 45.45 -11.86
N PHE A 24 20.25 44.30 -12.53
CA PHE A 24 21.21 44.11 -13.63
C PHE A 24 20.58 43.21 -14.69
N GLY A 25 20.45 43.72 -15.91
CA GLY A 25 20.12 42.94 -17.09
C GLY A 25 21.38 42.61 -17.88
N PHE A 26 21.41 41.45 -18.53
CA PHE A 26 22.12 41.18 -19.79
C PHE A 26 21.63 39.83 -20.38
N LEU A 27 21.06 39.89 -21.58
CA LEU A 27 20.91 38.79 -22.57
C LEU A 27 22.02 38.96 -23.64
N PRO A 28 22.17 38.11 -24.68
CA PRO A 28 21.79 36.70 -24.89
C PRO A 28 22.99 35.84 -25.40
N GLY A 29 22.80 34.52 -25.55
CA GLY A 29 23.78 33.64 -26.22
C GLY A 29 23.14 32.39 -26.79
N ILE A 30 22.85 32.44 -28.09
CA ILE A 30 22.39 31.35 -28.96
C ILE A 30 23.59 30.44 -29.29
N ALA A 31 23.43 29.12 -29.21
CA ALA A 31 24.16 28.17 -30.05
C ALA A 31 23.39 26.85 -30.16
N ASN A 32 22.95 26.58 -31.38
CA ASN A 32 22.56 25.25 -31.87
C ASN A 32 23.81 24.35 -31.89
N GLU A 33 23.68 23.08 -31.54
CA GLU A 33 24.61 22.06 -32.04
C GLU A 33 23.81 20.88 -32.60
N GLU A 34 24.22 20.54 -33.81
CA GLU A 34 23.58 19.66 -34.77
C GLU A 34 23.90 18.19 -34.53
N ASP A 35 22.97 17.32 -34.92
CA ASP A 35 23.21 15.91 -35.24
C ASP A 35 24.39 15.72 -36.21
N PRO A 36 25.03 14.55 -36.19
CA PRO A 36 25.39 13.93 -37.45
C PRO A 36 24.84 12.51 -37.59
N ALA A 37 24.09 12.37 -38.67
CA ALA A 37 23.67 11.12 -39.28
C ALA A 37 24.84 10.30 -39.87
N THR A 38 24.66 8.98 -39.83
CA THR A 38 25.04 7.96 -40.83
C THR A 38 26.52 7.79 -41.23
N ASN A 39 27.01 6.55 -41.14
CA ASN A 39 27.63 5.92 -42.32
C ASN A 39 27.61 4.38 -42.33
N ASN A 40 27.23 3.88 -43.50
CA ASN A 40 27.28 2.50 -44.01
C ASN A 40 28.69 1.91 -44.06
N SER A 41 28.82 0.57 -43.97
CA SER A 41 29.66 -0.24 -44.88
C SER A 41 29.55 -1.76 -44.63
N SER A 42 28.79 -2.42 -45.50
CA SER A 42 29.06 -3.68 -46.23
C SER A 42 30.16 -4.69 -45.82
N ASN A 43 29.70 -5.92 -45.49
CA ASN A 43 29.99 -7.26 -46.13
C ASN A 43 31.43 -7.85 -46.16
N PRO A 44 31.70 -9.14 -46.53
CA PRO A 44 30.92 -10.40 -46.48
C PRO A 44 31.70 -11.67 -45.95
N ASN A 45 30.94 -12.77 -45.79
CA ASN A 45 31.27 -14.18 -46.07
C ASN A 45 32.52 -14.88 -45.46
N LYS A 46 32.28 -16.00 -44.77
CA LYS A 46 32.89 -17.29 -45.15
C LYS A 46 32.01 -18.51 -44.81
N ARG A 47 31.96 -19.41 -45.80
CA ARG A 47 31.10 -20.57 -45.97
C ARG A 47 31.80 -21.87 -45.50
N THR A 48 30.98 -22.81 -45.03
CA THR A 48 30.95 -24.29 -45.33
C THR A 48 32.05 -25.22 -44.75
N PRO A 49 31.93 -26.57 -44.85
CA PRO A 49 30.83 -27.46 -44.40
C PRO A 49 31.32 -28.86 -43.88
N GLY A 50 30.37 -29.73 -43.48
CA GLY A 50 30.49 -31.21 -43.52
C GLY A 50 30.64 -31.89 -42.15
N THR A 51 30.19 -33.13 -41.89
CA THR A 51 29.55 -34.17 -42.71
C THR A 51 29.12 -35.33 -41.80
N SER A 52 28.01 -35.99 -42.17
CA SER A 52 27.76 -37.44 -42.19
C SER A 52 27.74 -38.34 -40.91
N SER A 53 26.61 -39.07 -40.79
CA SER A 53 26.45 -40.54 -40.60
C SER A 53 27.01 -41.18 -39.31
N SER A 54 26.48 -42.25 -38.69
CA SER A 54 25.67 -43.38 -39.13
C SER A 54 25.22 -44.19 -37.88
N ARG A 55 24.10 -44.93 -37.99
CA ARG A 55 23.69 -46.06 -37.13
C ARG A 55 24.54 -47.31 -37.47
N PRO A 56 24.76 -48.32 -36.57
CA PRO A 56 23.80 -49.43 -36.46
C PRO A 56 23.75 -50.22 -35.12
N ASN A 57 22.78 -51.14 -35.09
CA ASN A 57 22.40 -52.21 -34.15
C ASN A 57 23.54 -53.12 -33.63
N ASN A 58 23.41 -53.77 -32.46
CA ASN A 58 23.17 -55.24 -32.33
C ASN A 58 23.12 -55.81 -30.88
N ALA A 59 22.20 -56.76 -30.69
CA ALA A 59 22.35 -58.12 -30.11
C ALA A 59 22.77 -58.43 -28.64
N THR A 60 21.81 -59.01 -27.89
CA THR A 60 21.81 -60.26 -27.07
C THR A 60 23.07 -60.77 -26.34
N ARG A 61 22.94 -61.04 -25.02
CA ARG A 61 22.96 -62.39 -24.37
C ARG A 61 23.10 -62.33 -22.83
N GLY A 62 22.36 -63.21 -22.12
CA GLY A 62 22.95 -64.19 -21.19
C GLY A 62 22.94 -63.92 -19.67
N SER A 63 22.07 -64.69 -18.97
CA SER A 63 22.28 -65.42 -17.70
C SER A 63 22.81 -64.72 -16.44
N SER A 64 22.06 -64.82 -15.34
CA SER A 64 22.36 -65.76 -14.22
C SER A 64 21.42 -65.52 -13.04
N GLU A 65 20.98 -66.61 -12.43
CA GLU A 65 20.25 -66.64 -11.16
C GLU A 65 21.18 -66.18 -10.03
N CYS A 66 20.73 -65.24 -9.19
CA CYS A 66 21.31 -65.02 -7.87
C CYS A 66 20.22 -64.76 -6.84
N CYS A 67 20.21 -65.66 -5.87
CA CYS A 67 19.42 -65.73 -4.65
C CYS A 67 19.17 -64.39 -3.92
N SER A 68 17.91 -64.16 -3.56
CA SER A 68 17.48 -63.98 -2.17
C SER A 68 18.28 -63.00 -1.30
N THR A 69 18.38 -61.73 -1.72
CA THR A 69 18.62 -60.60 -0.79
C THR A 69 17.97 -59.29 -1.24
N GLN A 70 17.43 -59.22 -2.46
CA GLN A 70 16.77 -58.01 -2.97
C GLN A 70 15.37 -57.76 -2.40
N THR A 71 14.69 -58.79 -1.86
CA THR A 71 13.31 -58.62 -1.39
C THR A 71 13.25 -57.71 -0.15
N VAL A 72 14.23 -57.79 0.76
CA VAL A 72 14.24 -56.93 1.97
C VAL A 72 14.56 -55.48 1.63
N ALA A 73 15.48 -55.24 0.68
CA ALA A 73 15.84 -53.88 0.27
C ALA A 73 14.68 -53.17 -0.45
N VAL A 74 13.95 -53.87 -1.32
CA VAL A 74 12.77 -53.29 -1.98
C VAL A 74 11.64 -53.06 -0.98
N THR A 75 11.41 -53.96 -0.02
CA THR A 75 10.38 -53.75 1.00
C THR A 75 10.69 -52.58 1.94
N VAL A 76 11.95 -52.40 2.36
CA VAL A 76 12.35 -51.24 3.18
C VAL A 76 12.20 -49.94 2.39
N CYS A 77 12.58 -49.93 1.11
CA CYS A 77 12.45 -48.74 0.25
C CYS A 77 10.97 -48.37 0.05
N VAL A 78 10.09 -49.35 -0.16
CA VAL A 78 8.64 -49.12 -0.29
C VAL A 78 8.04 -48.62 1.03
N ILE A 79 8.46 -49.14 2.19
CA ILE A 79 7.98 -48.65 3.49
C ILE A 79 8.43 -47.21 3.75
N VAL A 80 9.67 -46.85 3.40
CA VAL A 80 10.18 -45.48 3.58
C VAL A 80 9.46 -44.51 2.64
N VAL A 81 9.25 -44.89 1.37
CA VAL A 81 8.49 -44.05 0.42
C VAL A 81 7.03 -43.92 0.84
N LEU A 82 6.38 -44.99 1.31
CA LEU A 82 5.02 -44.91 1.85
C LEU A 82 4.94 -44.06 3.12
N ALA A 83 5.93 -44.14 4.01
CA ALA A 83 6.00 -43.28 5.20
C ALA A 83 6.15 -41.79 4.81
N ILE A 84 6.97 -41.48 3.81
CA ILE A 84 7.13 -40.11 3.29
C ILE A 84 5.84 -39.62 2.63
N VAL A 85 5.15 -40.46 1.85
CA VAL A 85 3.87 -40.12 1.22
C VAL A 85 2.77 -39.92 2.28
N VAL A 86 2.73 -40.75 3.33
CA VAL A 86 1.78 -40.58 4.45
C VAL A 86 2.09 -39.31 5.23
N LEU A 87 3.37 -39.00 5.51
CA LEU A 87 3.75 -37.75 6.17
C LEU A 87 3.41 -36.52 5.32
N ALA A 88 3.61 -36.58 4.00
CA ALA A 88 3.21 -35.52 3.09
C ALA A 88 1.67 -35.39 2.99
N ALA A 89 0.93 -36.51 3.03
CA ALA A 89 -0.53 -36.49 3.04
C ALA A 89 -1.10 -35.98 4.37
N VAL A 90 -0.45 -36.27 5.51
CA VAL A 90 -0.83 -35.72 6.82
C VAL A 90 -0.49 -34.23 6.91
N ALA A 91 0.63 -33.79 6.33
CA ALA A 91 0.95 -32.37 6.21
C ALA A 91 -0.06 -31.63 5.30
N ASN A 92 -0.61 -32.30 4.27
CA ASN A 92 -1.62 -31.72 3.38
C ASN A 92 -3.07 -31.87 3.85
N ASN A 93 -3.36 -32.74 4.84
CA ASN A 93 -4.70 -32.92 5.41
C ASN A 93 -4.95 -32.06 6.67
N SER A 94 -4.12 -31.04 6.91
CA SER A 94 -4.31 -30.10 8.02
C SER A 94 -5.09 -28.83 7.63
N SER A 95 -5.65 -28.77 6.42
CA SER A 95 -6.64 -27.76 6.03
C SER A 95 -7.95 -28.46 5.67
N ASP A 96 -8.85 -28.56 6.64
CA ASP A 96 -10.29 -28.56 6.41
C ASP A 96 -11.00 -28.46 7.77
N GLY A 97 -11.06 -27.22 8.26
CA GLY A 97 -11.92 -26.82 9.34
C GLY A 97 -13.37 -26.71 8.88
N SER A 98 -14.24 -27.43 9.59
CA SER A 98 -15.62 -27.08 9.91
C SER A 98 -16.55 -26.60 8.79
N GLY A 99 -17.39 -27.54 8.34
CA GLY A 99 -18.74 -27.20 7.91
C GLY A 99 -19.56 -26.63 9.07
N GLY A 100 -19.90 -25.35 8.98
CA GLY A 100 -20.90 -24.66 9.79
C GLY A 100 -21.79 -23.81 8.89
N ARG A 101 -22.99 -24.32 8.58
CA ARG A 101 -24.05 -23.56 7.90
C ARG A 101 -24.72 -22.63 8.91
N GLY A 102 -24.73 -21.31 8.64
CA GLY A 102 -25.71 -20.38 9.20
C GLY A 102 -25.17 -18.95 9.43
N GLY A 103 -25.64 -17.99 8.62
CA GLY A 103 -25.60 -16.55 8.92
C GLY A 103 -24.30 -15.83 8.57
N PHE A 104 -24.30 -15.13 7.44
CA PHE A 104 -23.28 -14.13 7.08
C PHE A 104 -23.41 -12.94 8.05
N PHE A 105 -22.37 -12.71 8.85
CA PHE A 105 -22.21 -11.54 9.71
C PHE A 105 -20.83 -10.96 9.44
N PHE A 106 -20.79 -9.70 9.04
CA PHE A 106 -19.58 -8.90 8.87
C PHE A 106 -18.80 -8.89 10.19
N LEU A 107 -17.56 -9.36 10.16
CA LEU A 107 -16.60 -9.27 11.27
C LEU A 107 -15.27 -8.78 10.71
N ARG A 108 -15.28 -7.59 10.09
CA ARG A 108 -14.10 -6.72 10.08
C ARG A 108 -13.82 -6.38 11.56
N GLY A 109 -12.75 -6.92 12.14
CA GLY A 109 -12.30 -6.57 13.50
C GLY A 109 -13.23 -6.89 14.67
N GLY A 110 -13.76 -8.12 14.77
CA GLY A 110 -14.55 -8.53 15.93
C GLY A 110 -13.73 -8.91 17.17
N SER A 111 -13.02 -7.97 17.81
CA SER A 111 -12.63 -8.10 19.22
C SER A 111 -13.27 -6.95 20.02
N SER A 112 -13.93 -7.35 21.10
CA SER A 112 -14.79 -6.54 21.96
C SER A 112 -14.26 -5.14 22.32
N GLY A 113 -14.95 -4.10 21.84
CA GLY A 113 -15.25 -2.89 22.63
C GLY A 113 -14.07 -2.01 23.05
N SER A 114 -13.24 -1.57 22.11
CA SER A 114 -12.48 -0.32 22.25
C SER A 114 -12.48 0.43 20.94
N ARG A 115 -12.72 1.73 21.06
CA ARG A 115 -12.84 2.72 19.98
C ARG A 115 -11.48 2.93 19.33
N GLY A 116 -11.43 3.00 18.00
CA GLY A 116 -10.28 3.49 17.25
C GLY A 116 -9.56 2.41 16.46
N GLY A 117 -9.90 2.27 15.17
CA GLY A 117 -9.20 1.47 14.14
C GLY A 117 -7.78 1.95 13.81
N GLY A 118 -7.01 2.36 14.81
CA GLY A 118 -5.62 2.83 14.69
C GLY A 118 -4.72 1.97 15.56
N GLY A 119 -4.26 0.84 15.05
CA GLY A 119 -3.45 -0.02 15.90
C GLY A 119 -2.42 -0.88 15.20
N SER A 120 -2.75 -1.63 14.15
CA SER A 120 -1.83 -2.64 13.61
C SER A 120 -0.63 -2.02 12.88
N CYS A 121 0.54 -1.82 13.52
CA CYS A 121 1.74 -1.23 12.91
C CYS A 121 3.08 -1.68 13.55
N PHE A 122 4.19 -1.35 12.89
CA PHE A 122 5.58 -1.57 13.33
C PHE A 122 6.37 -0.24 13.45
N PRO A 123 7.28 -0.08 14.42
CA PRO A 123 8.19 1.05 14.43
C PRO A 123 9.22 0.97 13.29
N ALA A 124 9.85 2.11 12.97
CA ALA A 124 10.99 2.14 12.05
C ALA A 124 12.12 1.19 12.51
N GLY A 125 12.80 0.58 11.55
CA GLY A 125 13.93 -0.31 11.78
C GLY A 125 13.57 -1.80 11.81
N GLU A 126 12.29 -2.15 11.97
CA GLU A 126 11.83 -3.54 11.88
C GLU A 126 12.14 -4.15 10.50
N ARG A 127 12.69 -5.36 10.50
CA ARG A 127 13.33 -5.94 9.31
C ARG A 127 12.42 -6.95 8.62
N VAL A 128 11.80 -6.51 7.53
CA VAL A 128 10.97 -7.36 6.68
C VAL A 128 11.85 -8.22 5.78
N LEU A 129 11.49 -9.50 5.68
CA LEU A 129 12.19 -10.48 4.84
C LEU A 129 11.69 -10.38 3.40
N LEU A 130 12.58 -10.08 2.46
CA LEU A 130 12.32 -10.12 1.03
C LEU A 130 12.33 -11.57 0.50
N ASP A 131 11.72 -11.82 -0.66
CA ASP A 131 11.66 -13.17 -1.26
C ASP A 131 13.05 -13.74 -1.62
N ASN A 132 14.04 -12.86 -1.85
CA ASN A 132 15.44 -13.25 -2.02
C ASN A 132 16.19 -13.51 -0.69
N PHE A 133 15.47 -13.57 0.44
CA PHE A 133 15.96 -13.75 1.81
C PHE A 133 16.85 -12.61 2.36
N SER A 134 16.97 -11.49 1.66
CA SER A 134 17.54 -10.28 2.26
C SER A 134 16.54 -9.60 3.19
N GLN A 135 17.03 -8.78 4.11
CA GLN A 135 16.20 -8.06 5.09
C GLN A 135 16.32 -6.56 4.89
N VAL A 136 15.18 -5.88 4.77
CA VAL A 136 15.10 -4.43 4.58
C VAL A 136 14.26 -3.82 5.71
N PRO A 137 14.70 -2.71 6.31
CA PRO A 137 13.88 -1.96 7.28
C PRO A 137 12.54 -1.54 6.67
N ILE A 138 11.45 -1.67 7.40
CA ILE A 138 10.09 -1.44 6.90
C ILE A 138 9.92 -0.05 6.28
N GLU A 139 10.53 0.98 6.87
CA GLU A 139 10.46 2.36 6.38
C GLU A 139 11.19 2.57 5.04
N ARG A 140 12.06 1.63 4.66
CA ARG A 140 12.85 1.66 3.40
C ARG A 140 12.29 0.76 2.32
N LEU A 141 11.19 0.06 2.58
CA LEU A 141 10.50 -0.71 1.56
C LEU A 141 9.87 0.22 0.53
N HIS A 142 9.71 -0.31 -0.68
CA HIS A 142 9.08 0.37 -1.80
C HIS A 142 7.89 -0.45 -2.30
N PRO A 143 6.78 0.20 -2.67
CA PRO A 143 5.70 -0.47 -3.39
C PRO A 143 6.23 -1.17 -4.64
N GLY A 144 5.69 -2.34 -4.95
CA GLY A 144 6.15 -3.25 -5.99
C GLY A 144 7.25 -4.22 -5.58
N SER A 145 7.86 -4.07 -4.40
CA SER A 145 8.83 -5.06 -3.87
C SER A 145 8.15 -6.40 -3.58
N ILE A 146 8.87 -7.51 -3.71
CA ILE A 146 8.36 -8.85 -3.37
C ILE A 146 8.90 -9.30 -2.01
N ILE A 147 8.01 -9.47 -1.03
CA ILE A 147 8.32 -9.92 0.32
C ILE A 147 8.04 -11.41 0.49
N HIS A 148 8.83 -12.05 1.35
CA HIS A 148 8.72 -13.47 1.61
C HIS A 148 7.38 -13.78 2.27
N ARG A 149 6.63 -14.71 1.68
CA ARG A 149 5.25 -15.11 2.03
C ARG A 149 4.16 -14.05 1.85
N GLY A 150 4.47 -12.75 1.87
CA GLY A 150 3.52 -11.67 1.61
C GLY A 150 3.28 -11.30 0.14
N GLY A 151 4.14 -11.76 -0.79
CA GLY A 151 3.96 -11.43 -2.21
C GLY A 151 4.37 -9.99 -2.53
N GLN A 152 3.65 -9.32 -3.43
CA GLN A 152 3.98 -7.97 -3.85
C GLN A 152 3.47 -6.94 -2.84
N ILE A 153 4.30 -5.97 -2.45
CA ILE A 153 3.87 -4.82 -1.66
C ILE A 153 3.02 -3.91 -2.55
N LEU A 154 1.75 -3.75 -2.22
CA LEU A 154 0.81 -2.84 -2.86
C LEU A 154 0.89 -1.44 -2.24
N ALA A 155 1.04 -1.34 -0.92
CA ALA A 155 1.20 -0.06 -0.22
C ALA A 155 2.27 -0.12 0.87
N VAL A 156 2.91 1.04 1.12
CA VAL A 156 3.71 1.28 2.32
C VAL A 156 3.17 2.51 3.02
N MET A 157 2.71 2.35 4.25
CA MET A 157 2.06 3.38 5.04
C MET A 157 3.03 3.90 6.10
N LYS A 158 3.03 5.22 6.30
CA LYS A 158 3.70 5.87 7.43
C LYS A 158 2.65 6.67 8.20
N LEU A 159 2.43 6.31 9.46
CA LEU A 159 1.38 6.89 10.31
C LEU A 159 2.01 7.61 11.50
N ALA A 160 1.34 8.68 11.96
CA ALA A 160 1.61 9.25 13.28
C ALA A 160 1.19 8.23 14.35
N ALA A 161 2.05 8.01 15.36
CA ALA A 161 1.64 7.26 16.53
C ALA A 161 0.82 8.18 17.45
N ASP A 162 -0.39 7.76 17.81
CA ASP A 162 -1.31 8.47 18.70
C ASP A 162 -1.22 8.00 20.18
N GLY A 163 -0.59 6.84 20.40
CA GLY A 163 -0.45 6.21 21.71
C GLY A 163 -1.68 5.41 22.15
N GLU A 164 -2.68 5.21 21.28
CA GLU A 164 -3.87 4.42 21.59
C GLU A 164 -3.57 2.91 21.56
N ASP A 165 -2.65 2.48 20.69
CA ASP A 165 -2.17 1.09 20.62
C ASP A 165 -0.73 0.93 21.17
N PRO A 166 -0.56 0.39 22.39
CA PRO A 166 0.73 0.31 23.05
C PRO A 166 1.71 -0.62 22.32
N LEU A 167 2.99 -0.21 22.30
CA LEU A 167 4.05 -1.01 21.72
C LEU A 167 4.35 -2.24 22.58
N HIS A 168 4.54 -3.38 21.93
CA HIS A 168 4.94 -4.63 22.53
C HIS A 168 6.23 -5.13 21.90
N ARG A 169 6.97 -5.94 22.67
CA ARG A 169 8.10 -6.72 22.18
C ARG A 169 7.67 -8.18 22.10
N TYR A 170 7.42 -8.66 20.89
CA TYR A 170 6.99 -10.02 20.61
C TYR A 170 8.20 -10.96 20.47
N ASN A 171 8.17 -12.08 21.19
CA ASN A 171 9.20 -13.13 21.18
C ASN A 171 10.62 -12.57 21.30
N ASP A 172 10.81 -11.59 22.18
CA ASP A 172 12.08 -10.90 22.43
C ASP A 172 12.77 -10.31 21.20
N SER A 173 12.07 -10.08 20.09
CA SER A 173 12.77 -9.78 18.83
C SER A 173 12.09 -8.83 17.87
N VAL A 174 10.78 -8.66 17.95
CA VAL A 174 10.03 -7.75 17.08
C VAL A 174 9.32 -6.73 17.94
N PHE A 175 9.52 -5.45 17.68
CA PHE A 175 8.66 -4.40 18.21
C PHE A 175 7.46 -4.23 17.28
N VAL A 176 6.27 -4.23 17.85
CA VAL A 176 5.00 -4.17 17.12
C VAL A 176 3.92 -3.72 18.07
N THR A 177 2.91 -3.01 17.59
CA THR A 177 1.78 -2.58 18.40
C THR A 177 0.91 -3.75 18.86
N GLY A 178 0.10 -3.53 19.90
CA GLY A 178 -0.64 -4.58 20.58
C GLY A 178 -1.79 -5.17 19.75
N SER A 179 -2.49 -4.37 18.96
CA SER A 179 -3.60 -4.88 18.14
C SER A 179 -3.14 -5.68 16.92
N HIS A 180 -1.87 -5.54 16.50
CA HIS A 180 -1.36 -6.19 15.28
C HIS A 180 -1.51 -7.71 15.35
N LEU A 181 -2.05 -8.34 14.30
CA LEU A 181 -2.25 -9.78 14.29
C LEU A 181 -0.95 -10.56 13.99
N VAL A 182 -0.66 -11.54 14.83
CA VAL A 182 0.44 -12.49 14.68
C VAL A 182 -0.09 -13.91 14.53
N GLN A 183 0.52 -14.69 13.63
CA GLN A 183 0.15 -16.09 13.40
C GLN A 183 0.82 -16.99 14.46
N GLU A 184 -0.01 -17.61 15.31
CA GLU A 184 0.40 -18.63 16.28
C GLU A 184 -0.19 -20.01 15.94
N LEU A 185 0.13 -21.03 16.75
CA LEU A 185 -0.33 -22.42 16.57
C LEU A 185 -1.88 -22.56 16.61
N GLY A 186 -2.61 -21.54 17.07
CA GLY A 186 -4.07 -21.53 17.16
C GLY A 186 -4.78 -20.63 16.14
N GLY A 187 -4.05 -19.93 15.26
CA GLY A 187 -4.61 -18.93 14.37
C GLY A 187 -3.95 -17.56 14.53
N TRP A 188 -4.55 -16.55 13.91
CA TRP A 188 -4.21 -15.15 14.10
C TRP A 188 -4.66 -14.69 15.49
N LYS A 189 -3.81 -13.91 16.16
CA LYS A 189 -4.08 -13.36 17.49
C LYS A 189 -3.47 -11.95 17.58
N PRO A 190 -4.13 -10.98 18.22
CA PRO A 190 -3.50 -9.70 18.55
C PRO A 190 -2.23 -9.90 19.40
N VAL A 191 -1.15 -9.19 19.07
CA VAL A 191 0.13 -9.32 19.79
C VAL A 191 -0.03 -9.04 21.29
N GLY A 192 -0.79 -8.03 21.69
CA GLY A 192 -1.00 -7.67 23.09
C GLY A 192 -1.73 -8.75 23.90
N GLU A 193 -2.41 -9.68 23.23
CA GLU A 193 -3.06 -10.84 23.85
C GLU A 193 -2.17 -12.11 23.85
N SER A 194 -0.96 -12.04 23.27
CA SER A 194 -0.03 -13.16 23.19
C SER A 194 0.77 -13.36 24.49
N ASP A 195 0.95 -14.63 24.89
CA ASP A 195 1.86 -15.01 25.97
C ASP A 195 3.36 -14.73 25.64
N PHE A 196 3.68 -14.46 24.37
CA PHE A 196 5.04 -14.14 23.92
C PHE A 196 5.32 -12.64 23.83
N ALA A 197 4.32 -11.80 24.10
CA ALA A 197 4.46 -10.36 24.06
C ALA A 197 4.78 -9.81 25.45
N THR A 198 5.70 -8.83 25.50
CA THR A 198 5.96 -8.02 26.69
C THR A 198 5.66 -6.57 26.35
N PRO A 199 4.86 -5.85 27.16
CA PRO A 199 4.62 -4.43 26.92
C PRO A 199 5.93 -3.64 27.00
N VAL A 200 6.04 -2.61 26.18
CA VAL A 200 7.15 -1.67 26.16
C VAL A 200 6.70 -0.39 26.85
N GLU A 201 7.58 0.22 27.63
CA GLU A 201 7.27 1.47 28.36
C GLU A 201 7.00 2.63 27.39
N ASP A 202 6.08 3.52 27.77
CA ASP A 202 5.60 4.64 26.93
C ASP A 202 6.72 5.57 26.47
N GLU A 203 7.79 5.77 27.26
CA GLU A 203 8.92 6.62 26.85
C GLU A 203 9.71 6.06 25.64
N GLN A 204 9.46 4.81 25.27
CA GLN A 204 10.04 4.17 24.09
C GLN A 204 9.06 4.12 22.91
N ALA A 205 7.86 4.67 23.04
CA ALA A 205 6.89 4.73 21.96
C ALA A 205 7.45 5.56 20.78
N PRO A 206 7.37 5.05 19.55
CA PRO A 206 7.87 5.76 18.39
C PRO A 206 6.97 6.95 18.05
N THR A 207 7.51 7.99 17.40
CA THR A 207 6.69 9.07 16.84
C THR A 207 5.91 8.63 15.61
N PHE A 208 6.46 7.69 14.85
CA PHE A 208 5.86 7.15 13.63
C PHE A 208 5.88 5.64 13.65
N VAL A 209 4.82 5.07 13.10
CA VAL A 209 4.70 3.64 12.86
C VAL A 209 4.42 3.39 11.39
N TYR A 210 4.64 2.16 10.96
CA TYR A 210 4.61 1.74 9.56
C TYR A 210 3.80 0.46 9.43
N ASN A 211 3.03 0.35 8.36
CA ASN A 211 2.46 -0.92 7.94
C ASN A 211 2.55 -1.06 6.42
N LEU A 212 2.24 -2.24 5.92
CA LEU A 212 2.23 -2.59 4.50
C LEU A 212 0.82 -3.03 4.12
N ILE A 213 0.53 -2.94 2.82
CA ILE A 213 -0.48 -3.76 2.17
C ILE A 213 0.26 -4.63 1.19
N SER A 214 0.01 -5.93 1.21
CA SER A 214 0.70 -6.95 0.43
C SER A 214 -0.33 -7.83 -0.27
N SER A 215 0.03 -8.35 -1.45
CA SER A 215 -0.89 -9.16 -2.26
C SER A 215 -1.26 -10.52 -1.65
N LYS A 216 -0.78 -10.83 -0.43
CA LYS A 216 -1.09 -12.05 0.31
C LYS A 216 -1.35 -11.77 1.79
N HIS A 217 -1.67 -10.53 2.12
CA HIS A 217 -2.17 -10.13 3.45
C HIS A 217 -1.25 -10.53 4.62
N THR A 218 0.07 -10.62 4.38
CA THR A 218 1.01 -11.12 5.40
C THR A 218 2.40 -10.50 5.30
N ILE A 219 3.08 -10.38 6.44
CA ILE A 219 4.42 -9.79 6.58
C ILE A 219 5.31 -10.72 7.40
N MET A 220 6.51 -11.03 6.91
CA MET A 220 7.48 -11.87 7.63
C MET A 220 8.60 -11.01 8.24
N ILE A 221 8.68 -10.97 9.57
CA ILE A 221 9.72 -10.26 10.34
C ILE A 221 10.32 -11.23 11.36
N ASN A 222 11.66 -11.37 11.34
CA ASN A 222 12.41 -12.27 12.22
C ASN A 222 11.79 -13.69 12.38
N ASN A 223 11.42 -14.32 11.26
CA ASN A 223 10.80 -15.65 11.21
C ASN A 223 9.43 -15.76 11.94
N THR A 224 8.79 -14.62 12.17
CA THR A 224 7.41 -14.49 12.69
C THR A 224 6.53 -13.93 11.58
N LEU A 225 5.35 -14.52 11.39
CA LEU A 225 4.38 -14.11 10.38
C LEU A 225 3.33 -13.23 11.05
N PHE A 226 3.17 -12.02 10.52
CA PHE A 226 2.15 -11.05 10.90
C PHE A 226 1.15 -10.88 9.76
N ALA A 227 -0.07 -10.43 10.07
CA ALA A 227 -0.97 -9.92 9.04
C ALA A 227 -0.40 -8.60 8.50
N ASP A 228 -0.96 -8.10 7.40
CA ASP A 228 -0.71 -6.72 6.98
C ASP A 228 -1.91 -5.83 7.34
N TRP A 229 -2.01 -4.63 6.78
CA TRP A 229 -3.11 -3.71 7.10
C TRP A 229 -4.47 -4.19 6.60
N GLU A 230 -4.53 -4.86 5.44
CA GLU A 230 -5.77 -5.41 4.90
C GLU A 230 -5.87 -6.86 5.34
N GLU A 231 -6.47 -7.14 6.49
CA GLU A 231 -6.48 -8.49 7.07
C GLU A 231 -7.34 -9.52 6.29
N GLU A 232 -8.14 -9.08 5.31
CA GLU A 232 -9.09 -9.90 4.55
C GLU A 232 -8.94 -9.77 3.02
N GLU A 233 -9.19 -10.87 2.29
CA GLU A 233 -9.24 -10.89 0.81
C GLU A 233 -10.66 -10.56 0.27
N ASP A 234 -10.66 -9.93 -0.91
CA ASP A 234 -11.75 -9.75 -1.87
C ASP A 234 -12.92 -8.80 -1.48
N PHE A 235 -12.69 -7.50 -1.66
CA PHE A 235 -13.76 -6.49 -1.79
C PHE A 235 -14.50 -6.61 -3.12
N ALA A 236 -15.27 -7.68 -3.30
CA ALA A 236 -16.24 -7.78 -4.40
C ALA A 236 -17.42 -6.79 -4.24
N GLU A 237 -17.55 -6.14 -3.08
CA GLU A 237 -18.64 -5.19 -2.75
C GLU A 237 -18.22 -3.71 -2.78
N ASN A 238 -17.11 -3.38 -3.46
CA ASN A 238 -16.55 -2.03 -3.41
C ASN A 238 -17.44 -0.95 -4.08
N TRP A 239 -18.32 -1.33 -5.01
CA TRP A 239 -19.26 -0.40 -5.68
C TRP A 239 -20.26 0.24 -4.69
N GLY A 240 -20.92 -0.59 -3.88
CA GLY A 240 -21.99 -0.13 -3.00
C GLY A 240 -21.44 0.84 -1.98
N LEU A 241 -20.23 0.57 -1.49
CA LEU A 241 -19.51 1.45 -0.58
C LEU A 241 -19.14 2.77 -1.27
N GLU A 242 -18.54 2.73 -2.46
CA GLU A 242 -18.14 3.93 -3.21
C GLU A 242 -19.32 4.87 -3.47
N SER A 243 -20.47 4.34 -3.90
CA SER A 243 -21.68 5.15 -4.07
C SER A 243 -22.12 5.81 -2.77
N ARG A 244 -22.02 5.09 -1.65
CA ARG A 244 -22.44 5.61 -0.35
C ARG A 244 -21.44 6.64 0.20
N ILE A 245 -20.14 6.51 -0.07
CA ILE A 245 -19.12 7.53 0.20
C ILE A 245 -19.52 8.83 -0.49
N LEU A 246 -19.79 8.77 -1.80
CA LEU A 246 -20.16 9.94 -2.58
C LEU A 246 -21.49 10.56 -2.10
N ASP A 247 -22.50 9.74 -1.83
CA ASP A 247 -23.78 10.22 -1.28
C ASP A 247 -23.61 10.90 0.07
N ARG A 248 -22.74 10.35 0.93
CA ARG A 248 -22.42 10.89 2.26
C ARG A 248 -21.70 12.22 2.17
N LEU A 249 -20.72 12.32 1.28
CA LEU A 249 -19.95 13.54 1.02
C LEU A 249 -20.81 14.65 0.42
N ASN A 250 -21.71 14.30 -0.50
CA ASN A 250 -22.64 15.23 -1.13
C ASN A 250 -23.86 15.57 -0.27
N GLY A 251 -24.18 14.74 0.72
CA GLY A 251 -25.42 14.80 1.48
C GLY A 251 -26.67 14.39 0.69
N HIS A 252 -26.51 14.02 -0.57
CA HIS A 252 -27.54 13.46 -1.45
C HIS A 252 -26.88 12.75 -2.64
N PRO A 253 -27.61 11.87 -3.35
CA PRO A 253 -27.09 11.25 -4.57
C PRO A 253 -26.84 12.26 -5.68
N ASP A 254 -25.76 12.07 -6.43
CA ASP A 254 -25.54 12.78 -7.68
C ASP A 254 -26.34 12.10 -8.80
N MET A 255 -27.47 12.72 -9.16
CA MET A 255 -28.37 12.21 -10.21
C MET A 255 -27.74 12.22 -11.61
N ASN A 256 -26.60 12.91 -11.79
CA ASN A 256 -25.86 12.95 -13.04
C ASN A 256 -24.68 11.97 -13.08
N ALA A 257 -24.31 11.38 -11.94
CA ALA A 257 -23.25 10.39 -11.89
C ALA A 257 -23.66 9.16 -12.70
N PRO A 258 -22.76 8.62 -13.56
CA PRO A 258 -23.02 7.35 -14.21
C PRO A 258 -23.29 6.27 -13.15
N ALA A 259 -24.27 5.40 -13.40
CA ALA A 259 -24.41 4.20 -12.59
C ALA A 259 -23.11 3.40 -12.70
N LEU A 260 -22.41 3.17 -11.58
CA LEU A 260 -21.20 2.37 -11.61
C LEU A 260 -21.58 0.93 -11.97
N SER A 261 -20.79 0.32 -12.85
CA SER A 261 -21.02 -1.06 -13.26
C SER A 261 -20.55 -2.00 -12.16
N SER A 262 -21.36 -3.00 -11.81
CA SER A 262 -20.97 -4.08 -10.89
C SER A 262 -19.84 -4.97 -11.43
N THR A 263 -19.36 -4.72 -12.65
CA THR A 263 -18.22 -5.42 -13.28
C THR A 263 -16.93 -4.61 -13.21
N GLU A 264 -16.98 -3.36 -12.77
CA GLU A 264 -15.78 -2.52 -12.63
C GLU A 264 -15.12 -2.82 -11.29
N THR A 265 -13.81 -3.05 -11.32
CA THR A 265 -13.00 -3.11 -10.11
C THR A 265 -12.76 -1.67 -9.65
N VAL A 266 -13.24 -1.33 -8.45
CA VAL A 266 -12.88 -0.09 -7.78
C VAL A 266 -11.47 -0.27 -7.22
N SER A 267 -10.56 0.64 -7.59
CA SER A 267 -9.22 0.71 -7.01
C SER A 267 -9.07 2.00 -6.20
N GLU A 268 -8.11 2.03 -5.30
CA GLU A 268 -7.81 3.26 -4.56
C GLU A 268 -7.36 4.38 -5.50
N GLY A 269 -7.91 5.57 -5.26
CA GLY A 269 -7.46 6.82 -5.84
C GLY A 269 -6.07 7.20 -5.32
N ALA A 270 -5.24 7.72 -6.22
CA ALA A 270 -3.87 8.06 -5.91
C ALA A 270 -3.39 9.25 -6.75
N PHE A 271 -2.47 10.03 -6.17
CA PHE A 271 -1.82 11.18 -6.79
C PHE A 271 -0.46 10.79 -7.36
N GLN A 272 -0.13 11.38 -8.50
CA GLN A 272 1.21 11.25 -9.05
C GLN A 272 2.24 12.00 -8.16
N PRO A 273 3.49 11.52 -8.04
CA PRO A 273 4.57 12.29 -7.45
C PRO A 273 4.70 13.68 -8.09
N GLY A 274 5.02 14.67 -7.25
CA GLY A 274 5.13 16.08 -7.61
C GLY A 274 3.84 16.88 -7.41
N THR A 275 2.71 16.25 -7.09
CA THR A 275 1.43 16.94 -6.87
C THR A 275 1.56 18.00 -5.77
N PRO A 276 1.24 19.28 -6.04
CA PRO A 276 1.47 20.39 -5.11
C PRO A 276 0.33 20.52 -4.08
N ILE A 277 0.52 19.97 -2.88
CA ILE A 277 -0.45 20.04 -1.79
C ILE A 277 -0.30 21.36 -1.05
N LEU A 278 -1.41 22.02 -0.75
CA LEU A 278 -1.45 23.35 -0.15
C LEU A 278 -1.44 23.27 1.37
N LEU A 279 -0.43 23.90 1.99
CA LEU A 279 -0.27 23.98 3.44
C LEU A 279 -1.09 25.15 4.02
N ASP A 280 -1.32 25.12 5.33
CA ASP A 280 -2.01 26.18 6.08
C ASP A 280 -1.34 27.57 5.94
N THR A 281 -0.01 27.57 5.76
CA THR A 281 0.81 28.75 5.48
C THR A 281 0.50 29.43 4.14
N GLY A 282 -0.29 28.80 3.27
CA GLY A 282 -0.56 29.24 1.90
C GLY A 282 0.56 28.90 0.90
N THR A 283 1.58 28.15 1.32
CA THR A 283 2.62 27.60 0.43
C THR A 283 2.26 26.18 -0.02
N SER A 284 2.80 25.73 -1.15
CA SER A 284 2.61 24.35 -1.63
C SER A 284 3.87 23.50 -1.46
N VAL A 285 3.67 22.21 -1.20
CA VAL A 285 4.71 21.19 -1.10
C VAL A 285 4.32 19.98 -1.96
N SER A 286 5.30 19.37 -2.63
CA SER A 286 5.07 18.13 -3.37
C SER A 286 4.63 17.01 -2.43
N ILE A 287 3.59 16.26 -2.80
CA ILE A 287 2.96 15.23 -1.96
C ILE A 287 3.97 14.21 -1.38
N GLU A 288 5.01 13.87 -2.12
CA GLU A 288 6.06 12.93 -1.68
C GLU A 288 6.96 13.45 -0.56
N LYS A 289 6.87 14.74 -0.23
CA LYS A 289 7.64 15.38 0.84
C LYS A 289 6.82 15.61 2.11
N LEU A 290 5.52 15.34 2.07
CA LEU A 290 4.66 15.44 3.24
C LEU A 290 5.00 14.35 4.24
N GLU A 291 4.78 14.66 5.50
CA GLU A 291 4.98 13.77 6.64
C GLU A 291 3.76 13.82 7.59
N PRO A 292 3.48 12.74 8.34
CA PRO A 292 2.48 12.83 9.39
C PRO A 292 2.83 13.94 10.40
N GLY A 293 1.85 14.77 10.72
CA GLY A 293 1.97 16.00 11.50
C GLY A 293 1.97 17.29 10.66
N ASP A 294 2.14 17.22 9.34
CA ASP A 294 2.05 18.40 8.48
C ASP A 294 0.63 18.98 8.46
N GLN A 295 0.53 20.31 8.51
CA GLN A 295 -0.75 21.02 8.54
C GLN A 295 -1.12 21.53 7.13
N LEU A 296 -2.20 20.99 6.59
CA LEU A 296 -2.76 21.36 5.30
C LEU A 296 -3.68 22.58 5.44
N GLN A 297 -4.03 23.19 4.32
CA GLN A 297 -5.06 24.23 4.31
C GLN A 297 -6.41 23.68 4.82
N GLY A 298 -7.13 24.55 5.53
CA GLY A 298 -8.36 24.20 6.26
C GLY A 298 -8.04 24.01 7.74
N ASP A 299 -8.69 24.79 8.60
CA ASP A 299 -8.38 24.83 10.03
C ASP A 299 -8.33 23.41 10.64
N ASP A 300 -7.24 23.11 11.37
CA ASP A 300 -6.97 21.81 11.99
C ASP A 300 -6.92 20.61 11.02
N ASN A 301 -6.63 20.82 9.73
CA ASN A 301 -6.43 19.76 8.75
C ASN A 301 -4.99 19.22 8.83
N ILE A 302 -4.80 18.09 9.49
CA ILE A 302 -3.48 17.53 9.80
C ILE A 302 -3.34 16.20 9.06
N VAL A 303 -2.22 16.01 8.38
CA VAL A 303 -1.83 14.71 7.81
C VAL A 303 -1.51 13.77 8.97
N PHE A 304 -2.21 12.63 9.08
CA PHE A 304 -1.87 11.60 10.07
C PHE A 304 -1.34 10.31 9.42
N SER A 305 -1.52 10.14 8.11
CA SER A 305 -0.90 9.06 7.34
C SER A 305 -0.42 9.54 5.96
N VAL A 306 0.73 9.04 5.54
CA VAL A 306 1.26 9.18 4.18
C VAL A 306 1.46 7.79 3.60
N MET A 307 0.74 7.50 2.52
CA MET A 307 0.76 6.20 1.85
C MET A 307 1.51 6.29 0.53
N ARG A 308 2.38 5.32 0.28
CA ARG A 308 3.02 5.11 -1.01
C ARG A 308 2.41 3.87 -1.65
N LEU A 309 1.89 4.01 -2.86
CA LEU A 309 1.09 3.01 -3.56
C LEU A 309 1.81 2.48 -4.79
N TRP A 310 1.70 1.18 -5.04
CA TRP A 310 2.04 0.55 -6.30
C TRP A 310 0.80 0.61 -7.20
N ILE A 311 0.91 1.34 -8.30
CA ILE A 311 -0.18 1.46 -9.26
C ILE A 311 0.09 0.52 -10.44
N PRO A 312 -0.82 -0.44 -10.72
CA PRO A 312 -0.70 -1.31 -11.88
C PRO A 312 -0.61 -0.50 -13.16
N SER A 313 0.21 -0.97 -14.10
CA SER A 313 0.46 -0.29 -15.39
C SER A 313 -0.77 -0.14 -16.29
N GLU A 314 -1.83 -0.87 -15.98
CA GLU A 314 -3.13 -0.86 -16.64
C GLU A 314 -4.13 0.14 -16.03
N THR A 315 -3.77 0.77 -14.91
CA THR A 315 -4.62 1.76 -14.24
C THR A 315 -4.75 3.00 -15.11
N MET A 316 -5.96 3.48 -15.35
CA MET A 316 -6.19 4.70 -16.11
C MET A 316 -5.82 5.94 -15.29
N VAL A 317 -5.08 6.84 -15.92
CA VAL A 317 -4.67 8.14 -15.35
C VAL A 317 -5.44 9.25 -16.02
N TYR A 318 -5.84 10.23 -15.20
CA TYR A 318 -6.56 11.42 -15.60
C TYR A 318 -5.76 12.67 -15.27
N HIS A 319 -5.82 13.65 -16.15
CA HIS A 319 -5.48 15.03 -15.82
C HIS A 319 -6.75 15.75 -15.40
N TYR A 320 -6.83 16.13 -14.12
CA TYR A 320 -7.87 17.01 -13.59
C TYR A 320 -7.40 18.46 -13.65
N SER A 321 -8.25 19.38 -14.15
CA SER A 321 -7.88 20.78 -14.35
C SER A 321 -8.83 21.75 -13.66
N MET A 322 -8.31 22.66 -12.84
CA MET A 322 -9.08 23.74 -12.19
C MET A 322 -8.20 24.98 -12.03
N ASP A 323 -8.74 26.17 -12.37
CA ASP A 323 -8.06 27.47 -12.23
C ASP A 323 -6.59 27.51 -12.71
N SER A 324 -6.31 26.84 -13.83
CA SER A 324 -4.99 26.69 -14.48
C SER A 324 -4.04 25.68 -13.84
N SER A 325 -4.40 25.05 -12.72
CA SER A 325 -3.70 23.87 -12.22
C SER A 325 -4.11 22.64 -13.01
N VAL A 326 -3.17 21.73 -13.25
CA VAL A 326 -3.42 20.43 -13.85
C VAL A 326 -2.71 19.41 -13.00
N ILE A 327 -3.45 18.42 -12.50
CA ILE A 327 -2.88 17.34 -11.70
C ILE A 327 -3.18 15.98 -12.30
N SER A 328 -2.24 15.06 -12.11
CA SER A 328 -2.36 13.68 -12.58
C SER A 328 -2.75 12.76 -11.42
N VAL A 329 -3.88 12.09 -11.58
CA VAL A 329 -4.48 11.23 -10.56
C VAL A 329 -5.04 9.96 -11.19
N THR A 330 -5.22 8.89 -10.42
CA THR A 330 -5.89 7.67 -10.91
C THR A 330 -7.40 7.89 -10.98
N GLU A 331 -8.07 7.04 -11.76
CA GLU A 331 -9.48 7.20 -12.16
C GLU A 331 -10.50 7.33 -11.01
N TRP A 332 -10.23 6.67 -9.88
CA TRP A 332 -11.10 6.64 -8.70
C TRP A 332 -10.79 7.74 -7.69
N THR A 333 -9.79 8.59 -7.92
CA THR A 333 -9.51 9.70 -6.99
C THR A 333 -10.75 10.59 -6.86
N ILE A 334 -11.21 10.87 -5.63
CA ILE A 334 -12.42 11.65 -5.37
C ILE A 334 -12.07 13.15 -5.28
N VAL A 335 -12.79 13.98 -6.03
CA VAL A 335 -12.59 15.43 -6.13
C VAL A 335 -13.89 16.20 -5.89
N LEU A 336 -13.80 17.35 -5.23
CA LEU A 336 -14.89 18.32 -5.15
C LEU A 336 -14.89 19.15 -6.43
N ASP A 337 -15.86 18.91 -7.30
CA ASP A 337 -15.93 19.53 -8.61
C ASP A 337 -16.46 20.98 -8.56
N ASP A 338 -16.40 21.69 -9.69
CA ASP A 338 -16.77 23.11 -9.81
C ASP A 338 -18.25 23.42 -9.56
N ASP A 339 -19.12 22.43 -9.70
CA ASP A 339 -20.55 22.49 -9.34
C ASP A 339 -20.81 22.22 -7.85
N GLY A 340 -19.76 21.98 -7.06
CA GLY A 340 -19.83 21.73 -5.62
C GLY A 340 -20.18 20.31 -5.24
N LEU A 341 -20.06 19.34 -6.16
CA LEU A 341 -20.31 17.93 -5.89
C LEU A 341 -19.01 17.11 -5.90
N TRP A 342 -18.88 16.22 -4.91
CA TRP A 342 -17.85 15.21 -4.81
C TRP A 342 -18.08 14.09 -5.81
N ARG A 343 -17.04 13.75 -6.58
CA ARG A 343 -17.08 12.70 -7.61
C ARG A 343 -15.74 12.01 -7.77
N ASN A 344 -15.78 10.78 -8.25
CA ASN A 344 -14.61 10.17 -8.88
C ASN A 344 -14.15 11.01 -10.08
N VAL A 345 -12.84 11.25 -10.20
CA VAL A 345 -12.24 12.08 -11.25
C VAL A 345 -12.62 11.58 -12.64
N LYS A 346 -12.74 10.27 -12.87
CA LYS A 346 -13.19 9.71 -14.16
C LYS A 346 -14.60 10.17 -14.59
N HIS A 347 -15.41 10.68 -13.67
CA HIS A 347 -16.75 11.17 -13.91
C HIS A 347 -16.85 12.71 -13.87
N SER A 348 -15.75 13.40 -13.57
CA SER A 348 -15.71 14.86 -13.62
C SER A 348 -15.64 15.38 -15.05
N SER A 349 -16.30 16.49 -15.31
CA SER A 349 -16.19 17.21 -16.60
C SER A 349 -14.87 17.96 -16.77
N ASN A 350 -14.15 18.19 -15.66
CA ASN A 350 -12.85 18.84 -15.59
C ASN A 350 -11.67 17.87 -15.74
N ALA A 351 -11.96 16.58 -15.96
CA ALA A 351 -10.99 15.52 -16.09
C ALA A 351 -10.86 15.02 -17.53
N VAL A 352 -9.62 14.76 -17.97
CA VAL A 352 -9.31 14.16 -19.26
C VAL A 352 -8.43 12.95 -19.05
N ALA A 353 -8.85 11.78 -19.55
CA ALA A 353 -8.03 10.58 -19.55
C ALA A 353 -6.77 10.80 -20.41
N VAL A 354 -5.58 10.55 -19.85
CA VAL A 354 -4.30 10.79 -20.54
C VAL A 354 -3.58 9.51 -20.95
N GLY A 355 -3.99 8.37 -20.40
CA GLY A 355 -3.44 7.06 -20.72
C GLY A 355 -3.30 6.21 -19.47
N LEU A 356 -2.61 5.09 -19.63
CA LEU A 356 -2.35 4.18 -18.53
C LEU A 356 -1.16 4.66 -17.69
N ALA A 357 -1.12 4.27 -16.42
CA ALA A 357 0.00 4.58 -15.52
C ALA A 357 1.32 4.05 -16.13
N ALA A 358 2.17 4.97 -16.59
CA ALA A 358 3.44 4.63 -17.18
C ALA A 358 4.41 4.16 -16.07
N ASP A 359 4.93 2.94 -16.21
CA ASP A 359 5.98 2.36 -15.37
C ASP A 359 5.62 2.28 -13.88
N GLY A 360 5.10 1.12 -13.46
CA GLY A 360 4.79 0.78 -12.06
C GLY A 360 6.01 0.73 -11.12
N ALA A 361 7.18 1.23 -11.55
CA ALA A 361 8.37 1.42 -10.71
C ALA A 361 8.31 2.68 -9.83
N ARG A 362 7.42 3.65 -10.13
CA ARG A 362 7.26 4.86 -9.31
C ARG A 362 6.06 4.73 -8.37
N ALA A 363 6.29 5.01 -7.09
CA ALA A 363 5.23 5.07 -6.12
C ALA A 363 4.30 6.26 -6.42
N TRP A 364 3.00 6.02 -6.32
CA TRP A 364 1.97 7.05 -6.22
C TRP A 364 1.65 7.30 -4.76
N TYR A 365 0.88 8.33 -4.47
CA TYR A 365 0.68 8.79 -3.10
C TYR A 365 -0.79 8.94 -2.77
N GLN A 366 -1.11 8.67 -1.52
CA GLN A 366 -2.38 9.01 -0.89
C GLN A 366 -2.07 9.56 0.51
N LEU A 367 -2.93 10.42 1.04
CA LEU A 367 -2.83 10.96 2.39
C LEU A 367 -4.07 10.56 3.17
N TRP A 368 -3.95 10.44 4.48
CA TRP A 368 -5.10 10.52 5.37
C TRP A 368 -4.96 11.72 6.28
N THR A 369 -6.07 12.44 6.43
CA THR A 369 -6.12 13.77 7.01
C THR A 369 -7.31 13.90 7.97
N THR A 370 -7.16 14.69 9.02
CA THR A 370 -8.22 14.88 10.04
C THR A 370 -9.50 15.53 9.51
N LYS A 371 -9.48 16.10 8.30
CA LYS A 371 -10.65 16.71 7.64
C LYS A 371 -11.14 15.93 6.43
N HIS A 372 -10.50 14.81 6.10
CA HIS A 372 -10.80 14.06 4.89
C HIS A 372 -10.67 14.89 3.61
N GLN A 373 -9.76 15.87 3.62
CA GLN A 373 -9.61 16.86 2.56
C GLN A 373 -8.13 17.10 2.27
N ILE A 374 -7.79 16.99 0.99
CA ILE A 374 -6.46 17.21 0.45
C ILE A 374 -6.53 18.43 -0.48
N PRO A 375 -6.28 19.64 0.05
CA PRO A 375 -6.25 20.86 -0.75
C PRO A 375 -5.01 20.89 -1.64
N VAL A 376 -5.20 21.24 -2.91
CA VAL A 376 -4.15 21.27 -3.93
C VAL A 376 -3.96 22.71 -4.43
N GLU A 377 -2.72 23.07 -4.77
CA GLU A 377 -2.43 24.37 -5.40
C GLU A 377 -3.28 24.56 -6.66
N GLY A 378 -3.95 25.72 -6.75
CA GLY A 378 -4.95 25.99 -7.78
C GLY A 378 -6.39 25.86 -7.30
N GLY A 379 -6.62 25.50 -6.02
CA GLY A 379 -7.92 25.61 -5.38
C GLY A 379 -8.79 24.35 -5.45
N SER A 380 -8.34 23.29 -6.12
CA SER A 380 -9.00 21.99 -6.08
C SER A 380 -8.87 21.35 -4.70
N VAL A 381 -9.91 20.62 -4.30
CA VAL A 381 -9.92 19.85 -3.05
C VAL A 381 -10.30 18.41 -3.38
N PHE A 382 -9.50 17.48 -2.88
CA PHE A 382 -9.71 16.05 -3.03
C PHE A 382 -10.10 15.44 -1.70
N ALA A 383 -10.77 14.30 -1.72
CA ALA A 383 -11.04 13.54 -0.51
C ALA A 383 -9.92 12.52 -0.30
N ASP A 384 -9.59 12.23 0.96
CA ASP A 384 -8.92 10.97 1.26
C ASP A 384 -9.94 9.82 1.32
N TYR A 385 -9.49 8.57 1.38
CA TYR A 385 -10.40 7.42 1.43
C TYR A 385 -10.87 7.06 2.84
N GLU A 386 -10.35 7.73 3.86
CA GLU A 386 -10.73 7.51 5.25
C GLU A 386 -11.99 8.32 5.63
N VAL A 387 -12.70 8.89 4.64
CA VAL A 387 -13.93 9.67 4.81
C VAL A 387 -14.99 8.97 5.66
N LEU A 388 -14.97 7.64 5.66
CA LEU A 388 -15.85 6.82 6.47
C LEU A 388 -15.03 6.05 7.50
N ASP A 389 -15.21 6.41 8.77
CA ASP A 389 -14.78 5.60 9.90
C ASP A 389 -15.51 4.24 9.88
N GLU A 390 -14.90 3.18 10.42
CA GLU A 390 -15.53 1.85 10.56
C GLU A 390 -16.87 1.91 11.32
N ASP A 391 -17.01 2.92 12.19
CA ASP A 391 -18.21 3.22 12.95
C ASP A 391 -19.24 4.08 12.18
N ASP A 392 -18.94 4.55 10.95
CA ASP A 392 -19.90 5.34 10.17
C ASP A 392 -21.13 4.46 9.85
N PRO A 393 -22.37 4.97 10.10
CA PRO A 393 -23.60 4.23 9.86
C PRO A 393 -23.71 3.62 8.45
N VAL A 394 -22.99 4.19 7.48
CA VAL A 394 -22.82 3.67 6.13
C VAL A 394 -22.25 2.24 6.08
N PHE A 395 -21.61 1.74 7.12
CA PHE A 395 -21.15 0.35 7.18
C PHE A 395 -22.13 -0.55 7.94
N SER A 396 -23.08 0.04 8.67
CA SER A 396 -24.01 -0.68 9.57
C SER A 396 -25.37 -1.00 8.95
N GLU A 397 -25.80 -0.27 7.91
CA GLU A 397 -27.07 -0.58 7.26
C GLU A 397 -26.90 -1.80 6.35
N GLU A 398 -27.62 -2.88 6.69
CA GLU A 398 -27.70 -4.11 5.89
C GLU A 398 -27.99 -3.77 4.41
N LEU A 399 -27.08 -4.20 3.52
CA LEU A 399 -27.20 -4.11 2.05
C LEU A 399 -28.28 -5.05 1.48
#